data_AF-A0A1V5AJL3-F1
#
_entry.id   AF-A0A1V5AJL3-F1
#
_cell.length_a   1.000
_cell.length_b   1.000
_cell.length_c   1.000
_cell.angle_alpha   90.00
_cell.angle_beta   90.00
_cell.angle_gamma   90.00
#
_symmetry.space_group_name_H-M   'P 1'
#
loop_
_entity.id
_entity.type
_entity.pdbx_description
1 polymer ?
#
loop_
_entity_poly.entity_id
_entity_poly.type
_entity_poly.pdbx_seq_one_letter_code
_entity_poly.pdbx_strand_id
1 'polypeptide(L)'
;MIESLSENYVDSILSPIFYYLLFEPIGLGLEAALAFKAISTMDSMLGYKTRELRDLGFAGARLDDLANFIPARLSPLLMALARPKRAGASLQAALKYHSATPSPNSGWPMAACAGALGIRLEKPGYYVLLDGGEVPQTSDIPRALGFMQGTIALTLAASFLILTVAARALA
;
A
#
# COMPACT_ATOMS: atom_id res chain seq x y z
N MET A 1 8.05 0.05 -12.51
CA MET A 1 8.49 1.01 -11.45
C MET A 1 7.31 1.67 -10.76
N ILE A 2 6.31 2.14 -11.49
CA ILE A 2 5.10 2.74 -10.91
C ILE A 2 4.36 1.72 -10.04
N GLU A 3 4.37 0.44 -10.45
CA GLU A 3 3.89 -0.71 -9.70
C GLU A 3 4.53 -0.75 -8.30
N SER A 4 5.86 -0.88 -8.26
CA SER A 4 6.62 -0.95 -7.01
C SER A 4 6.49 0.32 -6.18
N LEU A 5 6.34 1.50 -6.80
CA LEU A 5 6.11 2.75 -6.07
C LEU A 5 4.76 2.73 -5.34
N SER A 6 3.70 2.29 -6.03
CA SER A 6 2.35 2.21 -5.45
C SER A 6 2.22 1.10 -4.41
N GLU A 7 2.82 -0.07 -4.66
CA GLU A 7 2.88 -1.20 -3.72
C GLU A 7 3.62 -0.77 -2.43
N ASN A 8 4.84 -0.24 -2.56
CA ASN A 8 5.66 0.17 -1.42
C ASN A 8 5.03 1.27 -0.55
N TYR A 9 4.08 2.04 -1.07
CA TYR A 9 3.36 3.00 -0.23
C TYR A 9 2.61 2.31 0.92
N VAL A 10 2.06 1.11 0.68
CA VAL A 10 1.42 0.34 1.75
C VAL A 10 2.48 -0.12 2.75
N ASP A 11 3.49 -0.84 2.29
CA ASP A 11 4.50 -1.46 3.17
C ASP A 11 5.38 -0.45 3.90
N SER A 12 5.66 0.71 3.29
CA SER A 12 6.62 1.68 3.83
C SER A 12 6.00 2.84 4.57
N ILE A 13 4.76 3.20 4.27
CA ILE A 13 4.11 4.40 4.82
C ILE A 13 2.83 4.03 5.55
N LEU A 14 1.86 3.47 4.82
CA LEU A 14 0.51 3.30 5.34
C LEU A 14 0.45 2.27 6.47
N SER A 15 1.07 1.10 6.31
CA SER A 15 0.99 0.02 7.30
C SER A 15 1.71 0.38 8.62
N PRO A 16 2.95 0.91 8.63
CA PRO A 16 3.57 1.37 9.88
C PRO A 16 2.72 2.43 10.62
N ILE A 17 2.19 3.41 9.87
CA ILE A 17 1.31 4.46 10.44
C ILE A 17 0.02 3.85 10.99
N PHE A 18 -0.59 2.92 10.26
CA PHE A 18 -1.81 2.23 10.67
C PHE A 18 -1.61 1.52 12.02
N TYR A 19 -0.53 0.74 12.15
CA TYR A 19 -0.23 0.04 13.41
C TYR A 19 0.14 1.00 14.53
N TYR A 20 0.86 2.09 14.24
CA TYR A 20 1.11 3.15 15.22
C TYR A 20 -0.21 3.69 15.77
N LEU A 21 -1.09 4.18 14.90
CA LEU A 21 -2.37 4.77 15.32
C LEU A 21 -3.29 3.78 16.03
N LEU A 22 -3.27 2.50 15.63
CA LEU A 22 -4.11 1.47 16.21
C LEU A 22 -3.71 1.12 17.65
N PHE A 23 -2.41 1.12 17.95
CA PHE A 23 -1.86 0.71 19.24
C PHE A 23 -1.44 1.89 20.15
N GLU A 24 -1.37 3.11 19.63
CA GLU A 24 -1.07 4.31 20.42
C GLU A 24 -2.03 4.56 21.59
N PRO A 25 -3.36 4.29 21.51
CA PRO A 25 -4.26 4.47 22.66
C PRO A 25 -3.90 3.64 23.91
N ILE A 26 -3.12 2.57 23.75
CA ILE A 26 -2.61 1.74 24.85
C ILE A 26 -1.10 1.95 25.09
N GLY A 27 -0.50 2.97 24.48
CA GLY A 27 0.91 3.33 24.62
C GLY A 27 1.89 2.42 23.89
N LEU A 28 1.42 1.62 22.92
CA LEU A 28 2.25 0.66 22.17
C LEU A 28 2.38 1.02 20.67
N GLY A 29 2.14 2.28 20.30
CA GLY A 29 2.13 2.70 18.90
C GLY A 29 3.48 2.48 18.20
N LEU A 30 4.56 2.92 18.84
CA LEU A 30 5.91 2.81 18.26
C LEU A 30 6.35 1.35 18.13
N GLU A 31 6.11 0.55 19.17
CA GLU A 31 6.42 -0.88 19.22
C GLU A 31 5.66 -1.64 18.12
N ALA A 32 4.38 -1.34 17.92
CA ALA A 32 3.57 -1.95 16.88
C ALA A 32 4.07 -1.59 15.47
N ALA A 33 4.43 -0.32 15.24
CA ALA A 33 5.00 0.12 13.96
C ALA A 33 6.36 -0.56 13.66
N LEU A 34 7.22 -0.69 14.67
CA LEU A 34 8.50 -1.40 14.57
C LEU A 34 8.31 -2.90 14.32
N ALA A 35 7.36 -3.53 15.03
CA ALA A 35 7.02 -4.94 14.83
C ALA A 35 6.52 -5.20 13.40
N PHE A 36 5.65 -4.35 12.87
CA PHE A 36 5.24 -4.43 11.47
C PHE A 36 6.44 -4.31 10.52
N LYS A 37 7.35 -3.37 10.77
CA LYS A 37 8.54 -3.23 9.92
C LYS A 37 9.49 -4.42 9.98
N ALA A 38 9.61 -5.06 11.14
CA ALA A 38 10.35 -6.32 11.26
C ALA A 38 9.71 -7.43 10.41
N ILE A 39 8.38 -7.55 10.41
CA ILE A 39 7.64 -8.53 9.59
C ILE A 39 7.90 -8.28 8.09
N SER A 40 7.70 -7.05 7.63
CA SER A 40 7.90 -6.69 6.21
C SER A 40 9.35 -6.87 5.75
N THR A 41 10.31 -6.61 6.64
CA THR A 41 11.74 -6.85 6.36
C THR A 41 12.04 -8.35 6.28
N MET A 42 11.44 -9.16 7.15
CA MET A 42 11.62 -10.60 7.17
C MET A 42 11.13 -11.25 5.87
N ASP A 43 9.96 -10.85 5.35
CA ASP A 43 9.45 -11.34 4.06
C ASP A 43 10.41 -11.03 2.91
N SER A 44 10.96 -9.81 2.88
CA SER A 44 11.93 -9.39 1.86
C SER A 44 13.29 -10.11 1.95
N MET A 45 13.73 -10.48 3.16
CA MET A 45 15.05 -11.08 3.41
C MET A 45 15.07 -12.61 3.32
N LEU A 46 14.04 -13.30 3.81
CA LEU A 46 14.02 -14.75 3.95
C LEU A 46 13.53 -15.49 2.68
N GLY A 47 13.48 -14.79 1.55
CA GLY A 47 12.80 -15.20 0.33
C GLY A 47 12.83 -16.71 0.00
N TYR A 48 11.73 -17.19 -0.56
CA TYR A 48 11.35 -18.58 -0.89
C TYR A 48 12.33 -19.47 -1.69
N LYS A 49 13.55 -19.01 -1.98
CA LYS A 49 14.39 -19.55 -3.05
C LYS A 49 15.32 -20.68 -2.61
N THR A 50 15.63 -20.80 -1.32
CA THR A 50 16.53 -21.85 -0.80
C THR A 50 15.74 -22.96 -0.11
N ARG A 51 16.09 -24.22 -0.37
CA ARG A 51 15.37 -25.39 0.14
C ARG A 51 15.34 -25.42 1.67
N GLU A 52 16.35 -24.88 2.34
CA GLU A 52 16.41 -24.83 3.81
C GLU A 52 15.49 -23.76 4.43
N LEU A 53 15.17 -22.68 3.71
CA LEU A 53 14.39 -21.55 4.23
C LEU A 53 12.96 -21.50 3.70
N ARG A 54 12.54 -22.48 2.89
CA ARG A 54 11.24 -22.45 2.22
C ARG A 54 10.06 -22.30 3.18
N ASP A 55 10.06 -23.04 4.28
CA ASP A 55 8.95 -23.03 5.24
C ASP A 55 8.96 -21.74 6.09
N LEU A 56 10.15 -21.23 6.42
CA LEU A 56 10.32 -19.94 7.12
C LEU A 56 9.94 -18.75 6.23
N GLY A 57 10.35 -18.76 4.96
CA GLY A 57 9.95 -17.76 3.97
C GLY A 57 8.45 -17.78 3.71
N PHE A 58 7.82 -18.98 3.67
CA PHE A 58 6.37 -19.09 3.54
C PHE A 58 5.62 -18.55 4.77
N ALA A 59 6.09 -18.85 5.98
CA ALA A 59 5.51 -18.29 7.19
C ALA A 59 5.66 -16.76 7.26
N GLY A 60 6.83 -16.23 6.90
CA GLY A 60 7.10 -14.79 6.85
C GLY A 60 6.16 -14.06 5.89
N ALA A 61 6.01 -14.58 4.68
CA ALA A 61 5.12 -13.97 3.69
C ALA A 61 3.64 -14.06 4.04
N ARG A 62 3.21 -15.14 4.70
CA ARG A 62 1.84 -15.26 5.19
C ARG A 62 1.55 -14.26 6.30
N LEU A 63 2.54 -14.02 7.16
CA LEU A 63 2.44 -13.02 8.21
C LEU A 63 2.43 -11.61 7.62
N ASP A 64 3.25 -11.33 6.61
CA ASP A 64 3.21 -10.05 5.88
C ASP A 64 1.86 -9.84 5.19
N ASP A 65 1.36 -10.84 4.45
CA ASP A 65 0.06 -10.79 3.80
C ASP A 65 -1.08 -10.54 4.81
N LEU A 66 -1.00 -11.12 6.00
CA LEU A 66 -1.97 -10.87 7.07
C LEU A 66 -1.83 -9.45 7.61
N ALA A 67 -0.61 -9.00 7.89
CA ALA A 67 -0.33 -7.70 8.47
C ALA A 67 -0.71 -6.55 7.53
N ASN A 68 -0.57 -6.75 6.22
CA ASN A 68 -0.91 -5.78 5.19
C ASN A 68 -2.39 -5.84 4.75
N PHE A 69 -3.18 -6.81 5.22
CA PHE A 69 -4.54 -7.02 4.72
C PHE A 69 -5.45 -5.78 4.86
N ILE A 70 -5.50 -5.19 6.05
CA ILE A 70 -6.33 -4.00 6.31
C ILE A 70 -5.71 -2.75 5.66
N PRO A 71 -4.42 -2.42 5.89
CA PRO A 71 -3.78 -1.27 5.24
C PRO A 71 -3.93 -1.26 3.72
N ALA A 72 -3.75 -2.40 3.05
CA ALA A 72 -3.88 -2.50 1.60
C ALA A 72 -5.28 -2.10 1.11
N ARG A 73 -6.34 -2.42 1.86
CA ARG A 73 -7.75 -2.07 1.54
C ARG A 73 -8.10 -0.63 1.85
N LEU A 74 -7.37 0.02 2.75
CA LEU A 74 -7.49 1.45 3.00
C LEU A 74 -6.77 2.29 1.93
N SER A 75 -5.75 1.72 1.28
CA SER A 75 -4.92 2.43 0.32
C SER A 75 -5.69 3.08 -0.85
N PRO A 76 -6.72 2.45 -1.48
CA PRO A 76 -7.49 3.09 -2.54
C PRO A 76 -8.29 4.30 -2.07
N LEU A 77 -8.77 4.30 -0.82
CA LEU A 77 -9.53 5.42 -0.26
C LEU A 77 -8.64 6.65 -0.13
N LEU A 78 -7.43 6.47 0.41
CA LEU A 78 -6.44 7.55 0.54
C LEU A 78 -5.97 8.05 -0.82
N MET A 79 -5.72 7.14 -1.77
CA MET A 79 -5.38 7.49 -3.15
C MET A 79 -6.50 8.26 -3.87
N ALA A 80 -7.76 7.86 -3.67
CA ALA A 80 -8.92 8.55 -4.23
C ALA A 80 -9.08 9.97 -3.65
N LEU A 81 -8.88 10.13 -2.34
CA LEU A 81 -8.89 11.43 -1.67
C LEU A 81 -7.73 12.34 -2.12
N ALA A 82 -6.55 11.77 -2.39
CA ALA A 82 -5.40 12.51 -2.88
C ALA A 82 -5.59 13.02 -4.33
N ARG A 83 -6.49 12.41 -5.11
CA ARG A 83 -6.83 12.86 -6.47
C ARG A 83 -8.34 12.86 -6.72
N PRO A 84 -9.09 13.81 -6.14
CA PRO A 84 -10.57 13.79 -6.16
C PRO A 84 -11.18 13.72 -7.55
N LYS A 85 -10.60 14.43 -8.54
CA LYS A 85 -11.05 14.43 -9.94
C LYS A 85 -11.01 13.05 -10.61
N ARG A 86 -10.23 12.12 -10.07
CA ARG A 86 -10.06 10.74 -10.57
C ARG A 86 -10.43 9.70 -9.50
N ALA A 87 -11.07 10.11 -8.40
CA ALA A 87 -11.44 9.23 -7.29
C ALA A 87 -12.26 8.02 -7.76
N GLY A 88 -13.31 8.26 -8.56
CA GLY A 88 -14.14 7.19 -9.11
C GLY A 88 -13.35 6.17 -9.94
N ALA A 89 -12.47 6.65 -10.84
CA ALA A 89 -11.64 5.78 -11.67
C ALA A 89 -10.62 4.97 -10.84
N SER A 90 -10.03 5.60 -9.82
CA SER A 90 -9.10 4.96 -8.88
C SER A 90 -9.79 3.83 -8.10
N LEU A 91 -10.93 4.12 -7.47
CA LEU A 91 -11.69 3.13 -6.69
C LEU A 91 -12.24 2.00 -7.57
N GLN A 92 -12.79 2.31 -8.74
CA GLN A 92 -13.30 1.29 -9.67
C GLN A 92 -12.18 0.36 -10.14
N ALA A 93 -11.01 0.90 -10.47
CA ALA A 93 -9.87 0.08 -10.86
C ALA A 93 -9.42 -0.80 -9.68
N ALA A 94 -9.31 -0.26 -8.47
CA ALA A 94 -8.99 -1.04 -7.28
C ALA A 94 -9.96 -2.21 -7.10
N LEU A 95 -11.27 -1.94 -7.08
CA LEU A 95 -12.30 -2.97 -6.90
C LEU A 95 -12.32 -4.01 -8.01
N LYS A 96 -12.03 -3.62 -9.26
CA LYS A 96 -12.06 -4.54 -10.40
C LYS A 96 -10.80 -5.42 -10.51
N TYR A 97 -9.63 -4.87 -10.20
CA TYR A 97 -8.35 -5.53 -10.51
C TYR A 97 -7.52 -5.92 -9.28
N HIS A 98 -7.95 -5.64 -8.05
CA HIS A 98 -7.13 -5.94 -6.85
C HIS A 98 -6.72 -7.42 -6.72
N SER A 99 -7.49 -8.36 -7.27
CA SER A 99 -7.23 -9.80 -7.20
C SER A 99 -6.38 -10.33 -8.36
N ALA A 100 -5.95 -9.48 -9.29
CA ALA A 100 -5.15 -9.90 -10.43
C ALA A 100 -3.68 -10.17 -10.06
N THR A 101 -3.18 -9.60 -8.97
CA THR A 101 -1.83 -9.85 -8.46
C THR A 101 -1.76 -11.14 -7.66
N PRO A 102 -0.59 -11.83 -7.60
CA PRO A 102 -0.43 -13.02 -6.77
C PRO A 102 -0.62 -12.77 -5.26
N SER A 103 -0.17 -11.61 -4.76
CA SER A 103 -0.45 -11.21 -3.38
C SER A 103 -1.90 -10.72 -3.27
N PRO A 104 -2.61 -11.07 -2.19
CA PRO A 104 -3.95 -10.56 -1.89
C PRO A 104 -4.00 -9.06 -1.57
N ASN A 105 -2.82 -8.41 -1.43
CA ASN A 105 -2.68 -7.04 -0.97
C ASN A 105 -2.16 -6.10 -2.06
N SER A 106 -1.11 -6.48 -2.81
CA SER A 106 -0.40 -5.55 -3.70
C SER A 106 -1.28 -4.99 -4.83
N GLY A 107 -2.26 -5.75 -5.30
CA GLY A 107 -3.18 -5.31 -6.34
C GLY A 107 -4.06 -4.12 -5.94
N TRP A 108 -4.35 -3.92 -4.65
CA TRP A 108 -5.18 -2.80 -4.19
C TRP A 108 -4.56 -1.42 -4.49
N PRO A 109 -3.36 -1.08 -3.97
CA PRO A 109 -2.72 0.20 -4.25
C PRO A 109 -2.31 0.31 -5.72
N MET A 110 -1.86 -0.78 -6.35
CA MET A 110 -1.42 -0.74 -7.75
C MET A 110 -2.58 -0.44 -8.70
N ALA A 111 -3.72 -1.11 -8.54
CA ALA A 111 -4.88 -0.86 -9.39
C ALA A 111 -5.51 0.52 -9.11
N ALA A 112 -5.52 0.96 -7.84
CA ALA A 112 -5.92 2.31 -7.50
C ALA A 112 -5.05 3.38 -8.19
N CYS A 113 -3.73 3.17 -8.20
CA CYS A 113 -2.77 4.03 -8.88
C CYS A 113 -2.97 4.03 -10.40
N ALA A 114 -3.11 2.84 -11.01
CA ALA A 114 -3.43 2.66 -12.42
C ALA A 114 -4.68 3.46 -12.82
N GLY A 115 -5.79 3.31 -12.08
CA GLY A 115 -7.04 4.03 -12.34
C GLY A 115 -6.91 5.55 -12.15
N ALA A 116 -6.20 5.99 -11.11
CA ALA A 116 -5.95 7.40 -10.86
C ALA A 116 -5.15 8.06 -12.00
N LEU A 117 -4.11 7.39 -12.49
CA LEU A 117 -3.23 7.86 -13.56
C LEU A 117 -3.80 7.63 -14.97
N GLY A 118 -4.72 6.66 -15.14
CA GLY A 118 -5.27 6.27 -16.44
C GLY A 118 -4.36 5.35 -17.27
N ILE A 119 -3.39 4.71 -16.63
CA ILE A 119 -2.36 3.90 -17.31
C ILE A 119 -2.50 2.42 -16.94
N ARG A 120 -2.15 1.55 -17.87
CA ARG A 120 -2.06 0.11 -17.67
C ARG A 120 -0.80 -0.22 -16.89
N LEU A 121 -0.91 -1.06 -15.86
CA LEU A 121 0.24 -1.62 -15.15
C LEU A 121 0.28 -3.12 -15.39
N GLU A 122 1.42 -3.63 -15.84
CA GLU A 122 1.52 -4.99 -16.37
C GLU A 122 2.84 -5.63 -16.00
N LYS A 123 2.76 -6.87 -15.52
CA LYS A 123 3.91 -7.77 -15.42
C LYS A 123 3.65 -8.94 -16.38
N PRO A 124 4.38 -9.03 -17.51
CA PRO A 124 4.15 -10.04 -18.53
C PRO A 124 4.10 -11.45 -17.96
N GLY A 125 3.01 -12.17 -18.23
CA GLY A 125 2.79 -13.54 -17.74
C GLY A 125 2.34 -13.66 -16.28
N TYR A 126 2.14 -12.54 -15.56
CA TYR A 126 1.69 -12.55 -14.16
C TYR A 126 0.38 -11.81 -13.96
N TYR A 127 0.30 -10.53 -14.37
CA TYR A 127 -0.90 -9.72 -14.16
C TYR A 127 -0.99 -8.56 -15.15
N VAL A 128 -2.21 -8.09 -15.36
CA VAL A 128 -2.54 -6.84 -16.05
C VAL A 128 -3.57 -6.09 -15.21
N LEU A 129 -3.27 -4.85 -14.85
CA LEU A 129 -4.16 -3.96 -14.13
C LEU A 129 -4.57 -2.82 -15.06
N LEU A 130 -5.87 -2.54 -15.11
CA LEU A 130 -6.47 -1.56 -16.02
C LEU A 130 -6.09 -1.88 -17.49
N ASP A 131 -6.51 -3.06 -17.96
CA ASP A 131 -6.27 -3.58 -19.32
C ASP A 131 -6.62 -2.60 -20.46
N GLY A 132 -7.68 -1.79 -20.29
CA GLY A 132 -8.07 -0.71 -21.21
C GLY A 132 -7.36 0.64 -21.01
N GLY A 133 -6.36 0.72 -20.13
CA GLY A 133 -5.58 1.93 -19.86
C GLY A 133 -4.50 2.20 -20.91
N GLU A 134 -3.95 3.41 -20.88
CA GLU A 134 -2.84 3.79 -21.77
C GLU A 134 -1.57 3.00 -21.44
N VAL A 135 -0.75 2.68 -22.45
CA VAL A 135 0.55 2.04 -22.23
C VAL A 135 1.48 3.02 -21.51
N PRO A 136 2.05 2.64 -20.35
CA PRO A 136 2.85 3.56 -19.53
C PRO A 136 4.09 4.03 -20.29
N GLN A 137 4.35 5.32 -20.20
CA GLN A 137 5.49 6.01 -20.81
C GLN A 137 6.44 6.54 -19.72
N THR A 138 7.70 6.83 -20.09
CA THR A 138 8.67 7.44 -19.16
C THR A 138 8.18 8.78 -18.59
N SER A 139 7.36 9.52 -19.34
CA SER A 139 6.73 10.77 -18.90
C SER A 139 5.69 10.57 -17.78
N ASP A 140 5.29 9.34 -17.48
CA ASP A 140 4.37 9.03 -16.38
C ASP A 140 5.05 8.95 -15.04
N ILE A 141 6.38 8.78 -15.03
CA ILE A 141 7.16 8.67 -13.81
C ILE A 141 6.96 9.90 -12.90
N PRO A 142 7.14 11.16 -13.37
CA PRO A 142 6.89 12.32 -12.53
C PRO A 142 5.43 12.45 -12.11
N ARG A 143 4.48 12.05 -12.97
CA ARG A 143 3.03 12.07 -12.66
C ARG A 143 2.72 11.11 -11.51
N ALA A 144 3.25 9.90 -11.55
CA ALA A 144 3.12 8.90 -10.51
C ALA A 144 3.80 9.34 -9.21
N LEU A 145 5.02 9.88 -9.28
CA LEU A 145 5.73 10.40 -8.10
C LEU A 145 4.96 11.51 -7.40
N GLY A 146 4.49 12.52 -8.15
CA GLY A 146 3.69 13.61 -7.58
C GLY A 146 2.38 13.13 -6.97
N PHE A 147 1.71 12.17 -7.61
CA PHE A 147 0.49 11.57 -7.06
C PHE A 147 0.76 10.80 -5.75
N MET A 148 1.84 10.02 -5.70
CA MET A 148 2.21 9.27 -4.49
C MET A 148 2.67 10.19 -3.37
N GLN A 149 3.43 11.25 -3.67
CA GLN A 149 3.79 12.28 -2.69
C GLN A 149 2.55 12.95 -2.09
N GLY A 150 1.55 13.30 -2.92
CA GLY A 150 0.27 13.84 -2.43
C GLY A 150 -0.48 12.87 -1.53
N THR A 151 -0.49 11.58 -1.89
CA THR A 151 -1.11 10.51 -1.08
C THR A 151 -0.40 10.33 0.27
N ILE A 152 0.93 10.37 0.28
CA ILE A 152 1.73 10.33 1.51
C ILE A 152 1.47 11.55 2.39
N ALA A 153 1.48 12.75 1.82
CA ALA A 153 1.22 13.98 2.56
C ALA A 153 -0.18 13.97 3.20
N LEU A 154 -1.20 13.51 2.45
CA LEU A 154 -2.55 13.34 2.98
C LEU A 154 -2.58 12.34 4.16
N THR A 155 -1.88 11.21 4.02
CA THR A 155 -1.81 10.18 5.06
C THR A 155 -1.18 10.72 6.34
N LEU A 156 -0.06 11.43 6.21
CA LEU A 156 0.62 12.07 7.34
C LEU A 156 -0.28 13.13 8.00
N ALA A 157 -0.95 13.97 7.21
CA ALA A 157 -1.86 15.00 7.72
C ALA A 157 -3.06 14.39 8.46
N ALA A 158 -3.68 13.36 7.91
CA ALA A 158 -4.78 12.64 8.55
C ALA A 158 -4.33 11.99 9.87
N SER A 159 -3.14 11.39 9.88
CA SER A 159 -2.57 10.76 11.07
C SER A 159 -2.28 11.77 12.17
N PHE A 160 -1.68 12.91 11.81
CA PHE A 160 -1.44 14.01 12.75
C PHE A 160 -2.75 14.56 13.32
N LEU A 161 -3.79 14.72 12.50
CA LEU A 161 -5.11 15.14 12.95
C LEU A 161 -5.71 14.13 13.94
N ILE A 162 -5.64 12.82 13.66
CA ILE A 162 -6.13 11.78 14.57
C ILE A 162 -5.43 11.86 15.93
N LEU A 163 -4.09 11.96 15.93
CA LEU A 163 -3.30 12.04 17.16
C LEU A 163 -3.59 13.30 17.98
N THR A 164 -3.73 14.45 17.32
CA THR A 164 -4.05 15.70 18.02
C THR A 164 -5.46 15.70 18.63
N VAL A 165 -6.44 15.13 17.93
CA VAL A 165 -7.80 14.95 18.46
C VAL A 165 -7.80 13.97 19.64
N ALA A 166 -7.09 12.84 19.52
CA ALA A 166 -6.98 11.86 20.59
C ALA A 166 -6.31 12.44 21.84
N ALA A 167 -5.21 13.18 21.68
CA ALA A 167 -4.51 13.82 22.79
C ALA A 167 -5.39 14.85 23.52
N ARG A 168 -6.21 15.60 22.78
CA ARG A 168 -7.18 16.54 23.37
C ARG A 168 -8.32 15.86 24.10
N ALA A 169 -8.71 14.64 23.71
CA ALA A 169 -9.77 13.91 24.39
C ALA A 169 -9.31 13.29 25.73
N LEU A 170 -7.99 13.17 25.94
CA LEU A 170 -7.38 12.60 27.14
C LEU A 170 -6.91 13.68 28.16
N ALA A 171 -6.95 14.95 27.79
CA ALA A 171 -6.56 16.11 28.61
C ALA A 171 -7.78 16.77 29.26
#